data_AF-A0A6J7GD59-F1
#
_entry.id   AF-A0A6J7GD59-F1
#
_cell.length_a   1.000
_cell.length_b   1.000
_cell.length_c   1.000
_cell.angle_alpha   90.00
_cell.angle_beta   90.00
_cell.angle_gamma   90.00
#
_symmetry.space_group_name_H-M   'P 1'
#
loop_
_entity.id
_entity.type
_entity.pdbx_description
1 polymer ?
#
loop_
_entity_poly.entity_id
_entity_poly.type
_entity_poly.pdbx_seq_one_letter_code
_entity_poly.pdbx_strand_id
1 'polypeptide(L)' 'MYVEQDQTAAEIIALGHDEALVRRISRLVDLSEYKRRQGPPGVRVTLKAFGKDRRLPITNAYRG' A
#
# COMPACT_ATOMS: atom_id res chain seq x y z
N MET A 1 6.18 2.45 -6.85
CA MET A 1 5.34 3.65 -6.70
C MET A 1 4.64 3.70 -5.35
N TYR A 2 3.43 3.16 -5.16
CA TYR A 2 2.70 3.35 -3.89
C TYR A 2 3.30 2.66 -2.65
N VAL A 3 3.80 1.42 -2.80
CA VAL A 3 4.26 0.60 -1.67
C VAL A 3 5.78 0.63 -1.51
N GLU A 4 6.51 0.49 -2.61
CA GLU A 4 7.98 0.42 -2.56
C GLU A 4 8.66 1.79 -2.56
N GLN A 5 8.01 2.83 -3.08
CA GLN A 5 8.59 4.17 -3.22
C GLN A 5 7.85 5.22 -2.37
N ASP A 6 6.91 4.80 -1.52
CA ASP A 6 6.09 5.65 -0.66
C ASP A 6 5.40 6.83 -1.39
N GLN A 7 5.20 6.73 -2.70
CA GLN A 7 4.54 7.78 -3.46
C GLN A 7 3.07 7.88 -3.07
N THR A 8 2.60 9.12 -2.94
CA THR A 8 1.20 9.43 -2.71
C THR A 8 0.35 9.08 -3.94
N ALA A 9 -0.96 8.86 -3.75
CA ALA A 9 -1.86 8.64 -4.87
C ALA A 9 -1.81 9.80 -5.88
N ALA A 10 -1.65 11.03 -5.40
CA ALA A 10 -1.53 12.23 -6.23
C ALA A 10 -0.27 12.23 -7.12
N GLU A 11 0.88 11.82 -6.58
CA GLU A 11 2.13 11.70 -7.37
C GLU A 11 2.01 10.62 -8.45
N ILE A 12 1.32 9.52 -8.15
CA ILE A 12 1.10 8.44 -9.12
C ILE A 12 0.16 8.90 -10.24
N ILE A 13 -0.88 9.68 -9.92
CA ILE A 13 -1.77 10.29 -10.91
C ILE A 13 -0.97 11.28 -11.79
N ALA A 14 -0.10 12.08 -11.19
CA ALA A 14 0.75 13.04 -11.91
C ALA A 14 1.72 12.37 -12.90
N LEU A 15 2.06 11.10 -12.69
CA LEU A 15 2.85 10.28 -13.63
C LEU A 15 2.04 9.79 -14.85
N GLY A 16 0.76 10.17 -14.96
CA GLY A 16 -0.11 9.85 -16.10
C GLY A 16 -0.94 8.59 -15.92
N HIS A 17 -1.03 8.06 -14.70
CA HIS A 17 -1.89 6.91 -14.41
C HIS A 17 -3.36 7.32 -14.20
N ASP A 18 -4.28 6.43 -14.57
CA ASP A 18 -5.73 6.63 -14.39
C ASP A 18 -6.07 6.86 -12.91
N GLU A 19 -6.71 7.99 -12.62
CA GLU A 19 -7.05 8.39 -11.26
C GLU A 19 -8.00 7.41 -10.56
N ALA A 20 -9.03 6.93 -11.25
CA ALA A 20 -9.99 6.00 -10.68
C ALA A 20 -9.29 4.68 -10.31
N LEU A 21 -8.38 4.22 -11.17
CA LEU A 21 -7.58 3.03 -10.92
C LEU A 21 -6.63 3.21 -9.73
N VAL A 22 -5.87 4.30 -9.68
CA VAL A 22 -4.90 4.58 -8.61
C VAL A 22 -5.62 4.66 -7.27
N ARG A 23 -6.68 5.47 -7.16
CA ARG A 23 -7.46 5.59 -5.92
C ARG A 23 -8.05 4.25 -5.48
N ARG A 24 -8.56 3.44 -6.42
CA ARG A 24 -9.10 2.11 -6.13
C ARG A 24 -8.02 1.18 -5.57
N ILE A 25 -6.86 1.12 -6.21
CA ILE A 25 -5.77 0.23 -5.81
C ILE A 25 -5.21 0.64 -4.45
N SER A 26 -4.92 1.93 -4.22
CA SER A 26 -4.42 2.42 -2.94
C SER A 26 -5.37 2.06 -1.79
N ARG A 27 -6.69 2.27 -1.99
CA ARG A 27 -7.71 1.88 -1.01
C ARG A 27 -7.73 0.37 -0.74
N LEU A 28 -7.64 -0.46 -1.77
CA LEU A 28 -7.61 -1.92 -1.61
C LEU A 28 -6.35 -2.39 -0.84
N VAL A 29 -5.20 -1.74 -1.10
CA VAL A 29 -3.96 -2.01 -0.37
C VAL A 29 -4.17 -1.71 1.11
N ASP A 30 -4.70 -0.55 1.47
CA ASP A 30 -4.87 -0.16 2.88
C ASP A 30 -5.89 -1.05 3.60
N LEU A 31 -7.03 -1.33 2.97
CA LEU A 31 -8.05 -2.22 3.54
C LEU A 31 -7.56 -3.66 3.76
N SER A 32 -6.54 -4.09 3.03
CA SER A 32 -6.01 -5.46 3.13
C SER A 32 -4.98 -5.64 4.25
N GLU A 33 -4.71 -4.61 5.07
CA GLU A 33 -3.74 -4.67 6.17
C GLU A 33 -4.09 -5.76 7.19
N TYR A 34 -5.37 -5.93 7.52
CA TYR A 34 -5.80 -6.98 8.45
C TYR A 34 -5.47 -8.38 7.92
N LYS A 35 -5.65 -8.62 6.60
CA LYS A 35 -5.35 -9.91 5.97
C LYS A 35 -3.84 -10.20 5.99
N ARG A 36 -3.02 -9.18 5.70
CA ARG A 36 -1.56 -9.32 5.67
C ARG A 36 -0.96 -9.67 7.03
N ARG A 37 -1.51 -9.11 8.12
CA ARG A 37 -1.05 -9.43 9.48
C ARG A 37 -1.37 -10.85 9.93
N GLN A 38 -2.34 -11.52 9.30
CA GLN A 38 -2.69 -12.91 9.57
C GLN A 38 -1.85 -13.91 8.74
N GLY A 39 -1.11 -13.43 7.74
CA GLY A 39 -0.26 -14.27 6.90
C GLY A 39 0.99 -14.78 7.64
N PRO A 40 1.50 -15.97 7.31
CA PRO A 40 2.76 -16.45 7.84
C PRO A 40 3.94 -15.56 7.37
N PRO A 41 5.05 -15.52 8.11
CA PRO A 41 6.25 -14.82 7.66
C PRO A 41 6.79 -15.44 6.36
N GLY A 42 7.12 -14.59 5.39
CA GLY A 42 7.70 -14.98 4.10
C GLY A 42 9.11 -14.40 3.91
N VAL A 43 9.87 -14.97 2.96
CA VAL A 43 11.21 -14.48 2.61
C VAL A 43 11.11 -13.14 1.88
N ARG A 44 11.90 -12.16 2.32
CA ARG A 44 11.96 -10.83 1.69
C ARG A 44 12.89 -10.86 0.47
N VAL A 45 12.36 -10.48 -0.70
CA VAL A 45 13.13 -10.33 -1.95
C VAL A 45 13.18 -8.89 -2.48
N THR A 46 12.37 -7.99 -1.93
CA THR A 46 12.31 -6.56 -2.31
C THR A 46 12.93 -5.66 -1.22
N LEU A 47 13.26 -4.42 -1.58
CA LEU A 47 13.80 -3.41 -0.66
C LEU A 47 12.82 -3.06 0.46
N LYS A 48 11.51 -3.11 0.17
CA LYS A 48 10.43 -2.85 1.12
C LYS A 48 9.37 -3.93 0.99
N ALA A 49 9.14 -4.67 2.07
CA ALA A 49 8.15 -5.75 2.10
C ALA A 49 7.01 -5.44 3.07
N PHE A 50 5.85 -6.03 2.77
CA PHE A 50 4.74 -6.08 3.72
C PHE A 50 5.13 -6.99 4.89
N GLY A 51 5.32 -6.41 6.08
CA GLY A 51 5.88 -7.15 7.20
C GLY A 51 6.44 -6.22 8.27
N LYS A 52 7.73 -6.28 8.55
CA LYS A 52 8.39 -5.35 9.47
C LYS A 52 8.55 -3.94 8.87
N ASP A 53 8.79 -3.87 7.56
CA ASP A 53 9.24 -2.63 6.89
C ASP A 53 8.08 -1.68 6.53
N ARG A 54 6.85 -2.18 6.41
CA ARG A 54 5.63 -1.39 6.23
C ARG A 54 4.51 -1.96 7.11
N ARG A 55 4.18 -1.24 8.19
CA ARG A 55 3.05 -1.54 9.09
C ARG A 55 2.15 -0.33 9.18
N LEU A 56 0.92 -0.49 8.72
CA LEU A 56 -0.14 0.51 8.93
C LEU A 56 -1.06 0.02 10.05
N PRO A 57 -1.76 0.93 10.77
CA PRO A 57 -2.81 0.51 11.68
C PRO A 57 -3.91 -0.23 10.90
N ILE A 58 -4.47 -1.30 11.49
CA ILE A 58 -5.59 -2.05 10.88
C ILE A 58 -6.82 -1.13 10.78
N THR A 59 -7.13 -0.46 11.88
CA THR A 59 -8.14 0.60 11.90
C THR A 59 -7.49 1.89 11.44
N ASN A 60 -7.63 2.19 10.16
CA ASN A 60 -7.11 3.40 9.55
C ASN A 60 -8.26 4.22 8.95
N ALA A 61 -8.41 5.48 9.37
CA ALA A 61 -9.41 6.42 8.87
C ALA A 61 -8.82 7.45 7.87
N TYR A 62 -7.53 7.33 7.56
CA TYR A 62 -6.88 8.17 6.55
C TYR A 62 -7.51 7.92 5.18
N ARG A 63 -7.85 9.00 4.46
CA ARG A 63 -8.59 8.92 3.19
C ARG A 63 -7.78 9.29 1.94
N GLY A 64 -6.52 9.71 2.10
CA GLY A 64 -5.65 10.08 0.98
C GLY A 64 -6.07 11.39 0.32
#